data_AF-A0A1Y1KXM5-F1
#
_entry.id   AF-A0A1Y1KXM5-F1
#
_cell.length_a   1.000
_cell.length_b   1.000
_cell.length_c   1.000
_cell.angle_alpha   90.00
_cell.angle_beta   90.00
_cell.angle_gamma   90.00
#
_symmetry.space_group_name_H-M   'P 1'
#
loop_
_entity.id
_entity.type
_entity.pdbx_description
1 polymer ?
#
loop_
_entity_poly.entity_id
_entity_poly.type
_entity_poly.pdbx_seq_one_letter_code
_entity_poly.pdbx_strand_id
1 'polypeptide(L)'
;SVTEAILAHVPMIIIPFIGDQFFNAQRMLERGVGLSLDYTNLQKEEFKSAIIEVITNSRYKKKVTELAELASDQPMTGLERAVWWTEYVLRHKGAKHLRSPFLEIPTYQYFLLDVICVLLLILTVLSCVAYVLFKLALRLAIRTCALGRKKQKDQ
;
A
#
# COMPACT_ATOMS: atom_id res chain seq x y z
N SER A 1 12.90 16.11 10.37
CA SER A 1 12.55 14.76 9.82
C SER A 1 13.24 13.66 10.64
N VAL A 2 12.80 12.39 10.60
CA VAL A 2 13.41 11.28 11.38
C VAL A 2 14.89 11.09 11.02
N THR A 3 15.19 10.99 9.73
CA THR A 3 16.57 10.80 9.24
C THR A 3 17.49 11.97 9.64
N GLU A 4 16.98 13.18 9.55
CA GLU A 4 17.70 14.40 9.94
C GLU A 4 18.02 14.41 11.43
N ALA A 5 17.06 14.05 12.29
CA ALA A 5 17.27 13.96 13.73
C ALA A 5 18.32 12.89 14.07
N ILE A 6 18.28 11.73 13.40
CA ILE A 6 19.30 10.68 13.54
C ILE A 6 20.68 11.23 13.16
N LEU A 7 20.84 11.80 11.96
CA LEU A 7 22.14 12.32 11.49
C LEU A 7 22.65 13.50 12.33
N ALA A 8 21.75 14.30 12.91
CA ALA A 8 22.09 15.36 13.86
C ALA A 8 22.34 14.85 15.30
N HIS A 9 22.25 13.53 15.52
CA HIS A 9 22.41 12.88 16.82
C HIS A 9 21.40 13.39 17.86
N VAL A 10 20.18 13.76 17.44
CA VAL A 10 19.15 14.34 18.30
C VAL A 10 18.08 13.28 18.60
N PRO A 11 17.86 12.89 19.86
CA PRO A 11 16.77 11.99 20.22
C PRO A 11 15.42 12.70 20.05
N MET A 12 14.35 11.95 19.84
CA MET A 12 13.12 12.53 19.31
C MET A 12 11.85 11.98 19.95
N ILE A 13 10.84 12.85 20.06
CA ILE A 13 9.45 12.50 20.38
C ILE A 13 8.67 12.59 19.09
N ILE A 14 7.93 11.54 18.78
CA ILE A 14 7.22 11.39 17.51
C ILE A 14 5.74 11.42 17.79
N ILE A 15 5.02 12.30 17.10
CA ILE A 15 3.58 12.43 17.21
C ILE A 15 3.03 12.13 15.81
N PRO A 16 2.74 10.86 15.48
CA PRO A 16 2.31 10.48 14.15
C PRO A 16 0.85 10.93 13.92
N PHE A 17 0.56 11.51 12.75
CA PHE A 17 -0.79 11.93 12.38
C PHE A 17 -1.37 11.11 11.24
N ILE A 18 -0.59 10.83 10.20
CA ILE A 18 -1.05 10.15 8.99
C ILE A 18 0.08 9.39 8.30
N GLY A 19 -0.29 8.32 7.60
CA GLY A 19 0.57 7.64 6.63
C GLY A 19 1.73 6.88 7.27
N ASP A 20 2.92 7.07 6.71
CA ASP A 20 4.14 6.34 7.07
C ASP A 20 4.72 6.75 8.44
N GLN A 21 4.26 7.87 9.01
CA GLN A 21 4.72 8.35 10.32
C GLN A 21 4.50 7.34 11.44
N PHE A 22 3.39 6.58 11.42
CA PHE A 22 3.12 5.55 12.42
C PHE A 22 4.18 4.45 12.41
N PHE A 23 4.57 4.01 11.21
CA PHE A 23 5.59 2.99 11.03
C PHE A 23 6.99 3.51 11.38
N ASN A 24 7.28 4.76 11.02
CA ASN A 24 8.52 5.43 11.42
C ASN A 24 8.61 5.57 12.95
N ALA A 25 7.51 5.93 13.62
CA ALA A 25 7.43 6.03 15.07
C ALA A 25 7.72 4.69 15.75
N GLN A 26 7.06 3.63 15.29
CA GLN A 26 7.28 2.28 15.78
C GLN A 26 8.74 1.82 15.62
N ARG A 27 9.36 2.10 14.46
CA ARG A 27 10.78 1.79 14.26
C ARG A 27 11.72 2.55 15.19
N MET A 28 11.41 3.81 15.52
CA MET A 28 12.24 4.59 16.44
C MET A 28 12.09 4.11 17.89
N LEU A 29 10.89 3.69 18.29
CA LEU A 29 10.63 3.04 19.56
C LEU A 29 11.41 1.72 19.70
N GLU A 30 11.32 0.85 18.69
CA GLU A 30 12.04 -0.44 18.66
C GLU A 30 13.57 -0.27 18.72
N ARG A 31 14.09 0.79 18.08
CA ARG A 31 15.52 1.15 18.13
C ARG A 31 15.93 1.86 19.42
N GLY A 32 14.96 2.25 20.26
CA GLY A 32 15.21 2.96 21.52
C GLY A 32 15.76 4.37 21.35
N VAL A 33 15.54 5.00 20.19
CA VAL A 33 16.07 6.35 19.85
C VAL A 33 15.04 7.47 20.07
N GLY A 34 13.83 7.11 20.52
CA GLY A 34 12.79 8.06 20.79
C GLY A 34 11.56 7.46 21.48
N LEU A 35 10.55 8.31 21.65
CA LEU A 35 9.22 7.95 22.12
C LEU A 35 8.19 8.29 21.05
N SER A 36 7.06 7.59 21.06
CA SER A 36 5.88 7.97 20.29
C SER A 36 4.77 8.37 21.24
N LEU A 37 4.04 9.43 20.90
CA LEU A 37 2.85 9.85 21.62
C LEU A 37 1.63 9.80 20.70
N ASP A 38 0.50 9.37 21.23
CA ASP A 38 -0.75 9.33 20.47
C ASP A 38 -1.38 10.72 20.45
N TYR A 39 -1.47 11.31 19.26
CA TYR A 39 -2.05 12.65 19.10
C TYR A 39 -3.53 12.72 19.49
N THR A 40 -4.26 11.61 19.45
CA THR A 40 -5.70 11.57 19.75
C THR A 40 -6.00 11.65 21.24
N ASN A 41 -5.07 11.19 22.08
CA ASN A 41 -5.22 11.14 23.54
C ASN A 41 -4.12 11.93 24.27
N LEU A 42 -3.44 12.84 23.58
CA LEU A 42 -2.28 13.56 24.11
C LEU A 42 -2.68 14.54 25.22
N GLN A 43 -2.20 14.29 26.44
CA GLN A 43 -2.36 15.20 27.58
C GLN A 43 -1.11 16.03 27.84
N LYS A 44 -1.28 17.19 28.48
CA LYS A 44 -0.17 18.10 28.82
C LYS A 44 0.88 17.41 29.70
N GLU A 45 0.43 16.65 30.68
CA GLU A 45 1.26 15.96 31.66
C GLU A 45 2.08 14.84 31.01
N GLU A 46 1.47 14.10 30.08
CA GLU A 46 2.13 13.07 29.29
C GLU A 46 3.19 13.68 28.37
N PHE A 47 2.86 14.75 27.65
CA PHE A 47 3.80 15.46 26.79
C PHE A 47 5.00 16.00 27.57
N LYS A 48 4.74 16.62 28.73
CA LYS A 48 5.80 17.11 29.64
C LYS A 48 6.69 15.96 30.13
N SER A 49 6.08 14.84 30.51
CA SER A 49 6.81 13.67 31.00
C SER A 49 7.70 13.06 29.92
N ALA A 50 7.20 12.97 28.67
CA ALA A 50 7.97 12.50 27.53
C ALA A 50 9.18 13.40 27.23
N ILE A 51 9.03 14.73 27.32
CA ILE A 51 10.15 15.67 27.18
C ILE A 51 11.20 15.41 28.25
N ILE A 52 10.80 15.35 29.52
CA ILE A 52 11.72 15.14 30.64
C ILE A 52 12.46 13.80 30.50
N GLU A 53 11.75 12.74 30.12
CA GLU A 53 12.31 11.41 29.88
C GLU A 53 13.38 11.45 28.79
N VAL A 54 13.08 12.03 27.62
CA VAL A 54 14.01 12.05 26.48
C VAL A 54 15.26 12.89 26.74
N ILE A 55 15.14 14.01 27.46
CA ILE A 55 16.29 14.89 27.75
C ILE A 55 17.14 14.42 28.94
N THR A 56 16.54 13.70 29.90
CA THR A 56 17.24 13.28 31.13
C THR A 56 17.83 11.88 30.99
N ASN A 57 17.15 10.98 30.28
CA ASN A 57 17.60 9.61 30.09
C ASN A 57 18.64 9.54 28.97
N SER A 58 19.91 9.37 29.35
CA SER A 58 21.03 9.32 28.42
C SER A 58 20.95 8.15 27.42
N ARG A 59 20.09 7.13 27.65
CA ARG A 59 19.92 6.01 26.72
C ARG A 59 19.53 6.47 25.33
N TYR A 60 18.63 7.46 25.21
CA TYR A 60 18.13 7.91 23.91
C TYR A 60 19.24 8.61 23.12
N LYS A 61 20.01 9.47 23.81
CA LYS A 61 21.18 10.12 23.22
C LYS A 61 22.25 9.12 22.80
N LYS A 62 22.55 8.12 23.64
CA LYS A 62 23.52 7.07 23.30
C LYS A 62 23.05 6.27 22.09
N LYS A 63 21.80 5.83 22.08
CA LYS A 63 21.22 5.04 21.00
C LYS A 63 21.13 5.80 19.68
N VAL A 64 20.75 7.07 19.70
CA VAL A 64 20.69 7.88 18.47
C VAL A 64 22.09 8.14 17.92
N THR A 65 23.10 8.33 18.79
CA THR A 65 24.50 8.45 18.35
C THR A 65 25.01 7.16 17.71
N GLU A 66 24.82 6.00 18.36
CA GLU A 66 25.17 4.68 17.79
C GLU A 66 24.51 4.50 16.41
N LEU A 67 23.25 4.93 16.28
CA LEU A 67 22.52 4.80 15.03
C LEU A 67 23.00 5.79 13.96
N ALA A 68 23.39 7.01 14.34
CA ALA A 68 23.92 8.02 13.45
C ALA A 68 25.26 7.61 12.85
N GLU A 69 26.14 7.04 13.68
CA GLU A 69 27.43 6.47 13.26
C GLU A 69 27.20 5.35 12.23
N LEU A 70 26.31 4.40 12.54
CA LEU A 70 25.99 3.31 11.62
C LEU A 70 25.33 3.80 10.32
N ALA A 71 24.50 4.84 10.40
CA ALA A 71 23.86 5.42 9.22
C ALA A 71 24.85 6.19 8.34
N SER A 72 25.88 6.78 8.94
CA SER A 72 26.91 7.56 8.25
C SER A 72 28.06 6.69 7.72
N ASP A 73 28.21 5.47 8.24
CA ASP A 73 29.18 4.47 7.80
C ASP A 73 28.78 3.90 6.42
N GLN A 74 29.05 4.69 5.38
CA GLN A 74 28.77 4.37 4.00
C GLN A 74 30.00 4.67 3.14
N PRO A 75 30.29 3.87 2.10
CA PRO A 75 31.52 4.00 1.31
C PRO A 75 31.57 5.27 0.44
N MET A 76 30.45 5.98 0.29
CA MET A 76 30.34 7.20 -0.50
C MET A 76 29.41 8.17 0.20
N THR A 77 29.75 9.46 0.19
CA THR A 77 28.87 10.54 0.63
C THR A 77 27.61 10.62 -0.24
N GLY A 78 26.56 11.30 0.27
CA GLY A 78 25.33 11.51 -0.49
C GLY A 78 25.58 12.23 -1.84
N LEU A 79 26.49 13.20 -1.85
CA LEU A 79 26.86 13.95 -3.06
C LEU A 79 27.59 13.07 -4.07
N GLU A 80 28.62 12.34 -3.64
CA GLU A 80 29.38 11.45 -4.52
C GLU A 80 28.47 10.36 -5.11
N ARG A 81 27.55 9.82 -4.31
CA ARG A 81 26.58 8.83 -4.77
C ARG A 81 25.65 9.40 -5.83
N ALA A 82 25.16 10.62 -5.62
CA ALA A 82 24.31 11.30 -6.60
C ALA A 82 25.06 11.50 -7.93
N VAL A 83 26.28 12.02 -7.88
CA VAL A 83 27.13 12.19 -9.08
C VAL A 83 27.34 10.85 -9.78
N TRP A 84 27.72 9.81 -9.04
CA TRP A 84 27.99 8.50 -9.62
C TRP A 84 26.77 7.91 -10.32
N TRP A 85 25.57 8.00 -9.72
CA TRP A 85 24.34 7.50 -10.35
C TRP A 85 23.93 8.34 -11.55
N THR A 86 24.10 9.66 -11.50
CA THR A 86 23.87 10.53 -12.67
C THR A 86 24.77 10.12 -13.82
N GLU A 87 26.07 9.97 -13.58
CA GLU A 87 27.00 9.51 -14.62
C GLU A 87 26.68 8.09 -15.09
N TYR A 88 26.28 7.19 -14.19
CA TYR A 88 25.87 5.82 -14.55
C TYR A 88 24.72 5.85 -15.56
N VAL A 89 23.69 6.67 -15.31
CA VAL A 89 22.56 6.84 -16.23
C VAL A 89 23.01 7.40 -17.57
N LEU A 90 23.93 8.38 -17.58
CA LEU A 90 24.49 8.96 -18.81
C LEU A 90 25.30 7.93 -19.61
N ARG A 91 26.21 7.18 -18.97
CA ARG A 91 27.02 6.12 -19.60
C ARG A 91 26.15 5.03 -20.24
N HIS A 92 25.01 4.72 -19.65
CA HIS A 92 24.07 3.70 -20.13
C HIS A 92 22.89 4.29 -20.91
N LYS A 93 23.02 5.52 -21.44
CA LYS A 93 22.03 6.16 -22.33
C LYS A 93 20.60 6.11 -21.76
N GLY A 94 20.45 6.43 -20.47
CA GLY A 94 19.17 6.42 -19.76
C GLY A 94 18.91 5.15 -18.92
N ALA A 95 19.85 4.21 -18.85
CA ALA A 95 19.80 3.01 -17.99
C ALA A 95 18.45 2.28 -18.06
N LYS A 96 18.01 1.91 -19.28
CA LYS A 96 16.68 1.31 -19.52
C LYS A 96 16.41 0.06 -18.67
N HIS A 97 17.45 -0.71 -18.34
CA HIS A 97 17.36 -1.89 -17.49
C HIS A 97 17.03 -1.60 -16.02
N LEU A 98 17.22 -0.37 -15.54
CA LEU A 98 16.80 0.08 -14.21
C LEU A 98 15.41 0.74 -14.22
N ARG A 99 14.86 1.02 -15.39
CA ARG A 99 13.52 1.62 -15.51
C ARG A 99 12.47 0.54 -15.31
N SER A 100 11.43 0.89 -14.56
CA SER A 100 10.27 0.03 -14.43
C SER A 100 9.63 -0.18 -15.81
N PRO A 101 9.36 -1.44 -16.22
CA PRO A 101 8.65 -1.73 -17.47
C PRO A 101 7.26 -1.06 -17.54
N PHE A 102 6.67 -0.75 -16.38
CA PHE A 102 5.40 -0.02 -16.25
C PHE A 102 5.42 1.40 -16.82
N LEU A 103 6.57 1.97 -17.15
CA LEU A 103 6.64 3.30 -17.79
C LEU A 103 6.35 3.25 -19.30
N GLU A 104 6.50 2.08 -19.92
CA GLU A 104 6.37 1.91 -21.37
C GLU A 104 5.08 1.15 -21.76
N ILE A 105 4.25 0.77 -20.78
CA ILE A 105 2.99 0.04 -21.05
C ILE A 105 1.94 0.97 -21.66
N PRO A 106 1.26 0.53 -22.74
CA PRO A 106 0.11 1.23 -23.29
C PRO A 106 -1.05 1.32 -22.28
N THR A 107 -1.86 2.37 -22.38
CA THR A 107 -3.00 2.62 -21.48
C THR A 107 -3.99 1.44 -21.43
N TYR A 108 -4.21 0.73 -22.53
CA TYR A 108 -5.11 -0.42 -22.55
C TYR A 108 -4.61 -1.61 -21.72
N GLN A 109 -3.29 -1.84 -21.65
CA GLN A 109 -2.69 -2.84 -20.76
C GLN A 109 -2.69 -2.35 -19.32
N TYR A 110 -2.42 -1.07 -19.11
CA TYR A 110 -2.46 -0.46 -17.78
C TYR A 110 -3.85 -0.57 -17.13
N PHE A 111 -4.92 -0.43 -17.92
CA PHE A 111 -6.31 -0.59 -17.47
C PHE A 111 -6.85 -2.02 -17.61
N LEU A 112 -6.04 -2.98 -18.06
CA LEU A 112 -6.41 -4.39 -18.27
C LEU A 112 -7.73 -4.54 -19.07
N LEU A 113 -7.88 -3.77 -20.16
CA LEU A 113 -9.12 -3.75 -20.94
C LEU A 113 -9.45 -5.14 -21.54
N ASP A 114 -8.44 -5.91 -21.89
CA ASP A 114 -8.56 -7.29 -22.33
C ASP A 114 -9.21 -8.19 -21.28
N VAL A 115 -8.75 -8.10 -20.02
CA VAL A 115 -9.33 -8.84 -18.89
C VAL A 115 -10.78 -8.43 -18.64
N ILE A 116 -11.08 -7.13 -18.69
CA ILE A 116 -12.45 -6.62 -18.55
C ILE A 116 -13.36 -7.18 -19.65
N CYS A 117 -12.90 -7.16 -20.90
CA CYS A 117 -13.66 -7.72 -22.03
C CYS A 117 -13.95 -9.21 -21.85
N VAL A 118 -12.96 -10.00 -21.41
CA VAL A 118 -13.15 -11.44 -21.15
C VAL A 118 -14.16 -11.67 -20.00
N LEU A 119 -14.08 -10.90 -18.92
CA LEU A 119 -15.03 -11.00 -17.80
C LEU A 119 -16.46 -10.64 -18.24
N LEU A 120 -16.64 -9.57 -19.01
CA LEU A 120 -17.94 -9.19 -19.57
C LEU A 120 -18.49 -10.26 -20.51
N LEU A 121 -17.64 -10.88 -21.33
CA LEU A 121 -18.04 -11.97 -22.20
C LEU A 121 -18.52 -13.19 -21.39
N ILE A 122 -17.81 -13.57 -20.33
CA ILE A 122 -18.23 -14.67 -19.45
C ILE A 122 -19.59 -14.34 -18.81
N LEU A 123 -19.76 -13.14 -18.25
CA LEU A 123 -21.00 -12.71 -17.62
C LEU A 123 -22.19 -12.69 -18.59
N THR A 124 -21.98 -12.21 -19.82
CA THR A 124 -23.03 -12.19 -20.85
C THR A 124 -23.41 -13.59 -21.31
N VAL A 125 -22.45 -14.50 -21.48
CA VAL A 125 -22.72 -15.92 -21.82
C VAL A 125 -23.50 -16.59 -20.70
N LEU A 126 -23.07 -16.46 -19.45
CA LEU A 126 -23.78 -17.04 -18.29
C LEU A 126 -25.21 -16.52 -18.17
N SER A 127 -25.38 -15.21 -18.35
CA SER A 127 -26.70 -14.56 -18.32
C SER A 127 -27.59 -15.03 -19.47
N CYS A 128 -27.03 -15.21 -20.68
CA CYS A 128 -27.75 -15.75 -21.83
C CYS A 128 -28.20 -17.19 -21.59
N VAL A 129 -27.32 -18.06 -21.08
CA VAL A 129 -27.65 -19.45 -20.73
C VAL A 129 -28.75 -19.49 -19.68
N ALA A 130 -28.62 -18.71 -18.60
CA ALA A 130 -29.64 -18.62 -17.56
C ALA A 130 -31.00 -18.15 -18.11
N TYR A 131 -31.01 -17.15 -18.99
CA TYR A 131 -32.23 -16.67 -19.65
C TYR A 131 -32.88 -17.74 -20.53
N VAL A 132 -32.11 -18.48 -21.32
CA VAL A 132 -32.61 -19.57 -22.18
C VAL A 132 -33.20 -20.70 -21.32
N LEU A 133 -32.49 -21.12 -20.26
CA LEU A 133 -32.98 -22.13 -19.32
C LEU A 133 -34.28 -21.70 -18.63
N PHE A 134 -34.34 -20.44 -18.16
CA PHE A 134 -35.54 -19.88 -17.56
C PHE A 134 -36.73 -19.87 -18.53
N LYS A 135 -36.51 -19.42 -19.77
CA LYS A 135 -37.56 -19.41 -20.81
C LYS A 135 -38.01 -20.82 -21.18
N LEU A 136 -37.09 -21.80 -21.21
CA LEU A 136 -37.43 -23.20 -21.46
C LEU A 136 -38.27 -23.78 -20.32
N ALA A 137 -37.85 -23.57 -19.07
CA ALA A 137 -38.60 -23.98 -17.89
C ALA A 137 -40.01 -23.37 -17.87
N LEU A 138 -40.14 -22.08 -18.19
CA LEU A 138 -41.43 -21.39 -18.26
C LEU A 138 -42.33 -21.96 -19.37
N ARG A 139 -41.77 -22.25 -20.56
CA ARG A 139 -42.52 -22.92 -21.65
C ARG A 139 -42.98 -24.32 -21.27
N LEU A 140 -42.13 -25.11 -20.59
CA LEU A 140 -42.49 -26.44 -20.11
C LEU A 140 -43.59 -26.37 -19.06
N ALA A 141 -43.50 -25.45 -18.10
CA ALA A 141 -44.53 -25.22 -17.08
C ALA A 141 -45.88 -24.80 -17.70
N ILE A 142 -45.87 -23.90 -18.69
CA ILE A 142 -47.10 -23.52 -19.41
C ILE A 142 -47.69 -24.71 -20.16
N ARG A 143 -46.86 -25.54 -20.82
CA ARG A 143 -47.32 -26.74 -21.54
C ARG A 143 -47.92 -27.78 -20.62
N THR A 144 -47.31 -28.06 -19.46
CA THR A 144 -47.85 -29.02 -18.48
C THR A 144 -49.15 -28.51 -17.87
N CYS A 145 -49.27 -27.21 -17.54
CA CYS A 145 -50.53 -26.61 -17.10
C CYS A 145 -51.63 -26.67 -18.19
N ALA A 146 -51.30 -26.45 -19.46
CA ALA A 146 -52.27 -26.51 -20.56
C ALA A 146 -52.76 -27.95 -20.85
N LEU A 147 -51.88 -28.94 -20.75
CA LEU A 147 -52.22 -30.36 -20.88
C LEU A 147 -53.10 -30.85 -19.72
N GLY A 148 -52.85 -30.38 -18.49
CA GLY A 148 -53.70 -30.65 -17.33
C GLY A 148 -55.12 -30.10 -17.49
N ARG A 149 -55.27 -28.87 -18.03
CA ARG A 149 -56.60 -28.26 -18.30
C ARG A 149 -57.40 -28.97 -19.39
N LYS A 150 -56.77 -29.55 -20.42
CA LYS A 150 -57.48 -30.35 -21.44
C LYS A 150 -58.04 -31.64 -20.85
N LYS A 151 -57.25 -32.36 -20.07
CA LYS A 151 -57.64 -33.62 -19.46
C LYS A 151 -58.84 -33.49 -18.49
N GLN A 152 -58.99 -32.34 -17.85
CA GLN A 152 -60.11 -32.02 -16.95
C GLN A 152 -61.40 -31.55 -17.68
N LYS A 153 -61.32 -31.29 -19.00
CA LYS A 153 -62.45 -30.84 -19.82
C LYS A 153 -63.06 -31.97 -20.67
N ASP A 154 -62.29 -33.04 -20.89
CA ASP A 154 -62.68 -34.26 -21.61
C ASP A 154 -63.22 -35.36 -20.66
N GLN A 155 -63.46 -35.01 -19.38
CA GLN A 155 -63.98 -35.88 -18.32
C GLN A 155 -65.20 -35.20 -17.70
#